data_AF-A0A2E9R7T1-F1
#
_entry.id   AF-A0A2E9R7T1-F1
#
_cell.length_a   1.000
_cell.length_b   1.000
_cell.length_c   1.000
_cell.angle_alpha   90.00
_cell.angle_beta   90.00
_cell.angle_gamma   90.00
#
_symmetry.space_group_name_H-M   'P 1'
#
loop_
_entity.id
_entity.type
_entity.pdbx_description
1 polymer ?
#
loop_
_entity_poly.entity_id
_entity_poly.type
_entity_poly.pdbx_seq_one_letter_code
_entity_poly.pdbx_strand_id
1 'polypeptide(L)'
;MSFWLSLWLFVAPFTATQDLEKDYIQGLTFSRNKQHKQAITAFKRLLPKLKATQQQRTKGTKDWHIMTLGQSDVLYHIGYNQWQLKQRRRACETFFRIQKMRASLPKSWSTWGVHPDLPARLKRAQSLFTSYCPLIPSHITFHVSPKRAYIELKRKGRWLRLSNMTLQTKQTSLTIRVMASFHLPNTQTIALPRWSHKHVHIKLRKAPKIVARRQPPKRLPVAKKPDYGWVVWVGVGAVIVGGGVTTALVLTAKTNNHIVSKDNQPPKLW
;
A
#
# COMPACT_ATOMS: atom_id res chain seq x y z
N MET A 1 -23.34 -48.76 47.54
CA MET A 1 -22.97 -47.32 47.63
C MET A 1 -21.79 -47.11 46.70
N SER A 2 -22.02 -46.53 45.53
CA SER A 2 -21.02 -46.42 44.46
C SER A 2 -20.39 -45.02 44.47
N PHE A 3 -19.10 -44.94 44.79
CA PHE A 3 -18.30 -43.72 44.73
C PHE A 3 -17.99 -43.37 43.27
N TRP A 4 -18.58 -42.27 42.79
CA TRP A 4 -18.28 -41.68 41.49
C TRP A 4 -16.97 -40.88 41.56
N LEU A 5 -15.87 -41.57 41.29
CA LEU A 5 -14.56 -40.98 40.98
C LEU A 5 -14.62 -40.36 39.56
N SER A 6 -15.09 -39.11 39.46
CA SER A 6 -14.93 -38.30 38.25
C SER A 6 -13.77 -37.31 38.47
N LEU A 7 -12.57 -37.89 38.48
CA LEU A 7 -11.29 -37.19 38.39
C LEU A 7 -11.20 -36.56 36.99
N TRP A 8 -11.80 -35.38 36.80
CA TRP A 8 -11.60 -34.58 35.60
C TRP A 8 -10.20 -33.99 35.61
N LEU A 9 -9.28 -34.73 35.00
CA LEU A 9 -7.99 -34.28 34.48
C LEU A 9 -8.19 -33.16 33.45
N PHE A 10 -8.49 -31.94 33.89
CA PHE A 10 -8.26 -30.73 33.11
C PHE A 10 -6.90 -30.11 33.49
N VAL A 11 -5.83 -30.89 33.33
CA VAL A 11 -4.47 -30.34 33.24
C VAL A 11 -4.26 -29.90 31.79
N ALA A 12 -4.93 -28.81 31.40
CA ALA A 12 -4.59 -28.11 30.17
C ALA A 12 -3.19 -27.44 30.33
N PRO A 13 -2.41 -27.31 29.25
CA PRO A 13 -0.96 -27.32 29.30
C PRO A 13 -0.36 -26.01 29.83
N PHE A 14 0.22 -26.06 31.02
CA PHE A 14 1.04 -24.98 31.60
C PHE A 14 2.39 -24.77 30.90
N THR A 15 2.74 -25.60 29.90
CA THR A 15 4.06 -25.57 29.24
C THR A 15 4.20 -24.42 28.25
N ALA A 16 3.13 -24.03 27.55
CA ALA A 16 3.19 -22.99 26.52
C ALA A 16 3.53 -21.60 27.07
N THR A 17 3.25 -21.33 28.35
CA THR A 17 3.53 -20.03 28.99
C THR A 17 5.00 -19.89 29.40
N GLN A 18 5.65 -20.99 29.80
CA GLN A 18 7.07 -20.99 30.20
C GLN A 18 7.99 -20.57 29.03
N ASP A 19 7.70 -21.03 27.83
CA ASP A 19 8.48 -20.68 26.63
C ASP A 19 8.39 -19.19 26.27
N LEU A 20 7.21 -18.59 26.45
CA LEU A 20 6.99 -17.16 26.19
C LEU A 20 7.77 -16.29 27.18
N GLU A 21 7.74 -16.65 28.46
CA GLU A 21 8.46 -15.95 29.51
C GLU A 21 9.97 -16.02 29.28
N LYS A 22 10.50 -17.21 28.99
CA LYS A 22 11.92 -17.40 28.68
C LYS A 22 12.39 -16.53 27.52
N ASP A 23 11.65 -16.49 26.42
CA ASP A 23 11.95 -15.65 25.26
C ASP A 23 11.89 -14.15 25.62
N TYR A 24 10.94 -13.76 26.46
CA TYR A 24 10.79 -12.38 26.92
C TYR A 24 11.97 -11.94 27.81
N ILE A 25 12.33 -12.76 28.80
CA ILE A 25 13.49 -12.52 29.68
C ILE A 25 14.78 -12.46 28.88
N GLN A 26 14.98 -13.35 27.89
CA GLN A 26 16.13 -13.30 26.99
C GLN A 26 16.21 -11.95 26.25
N GLY A 27 15.09 -11.48 25.70
CA GLY A 27 15.02 -10.17 25.04
C GLY A 27 15.36 -9.00 25.97
N LEU A 28 14.88 -9.04 27.22
CA LEU A 28 15.20 -8.05 28.24
C LEU A 28 16.69 -8.06 28.60
N THR A 29 17.30 -9.24 28.77
CA THR A 29 18.73 -9.39 29.06
C THR A 29 19.57 -8.78 27.95
N PHE A 30 19.27 -9.08 26.68
CA PHE A 30 19.96 -8.42 25.56
C PHE A 30 19.75 -6.89 25.56
N SER A 31 18.54 -6.42 25.88
CA SER A 31 18.26 -4.97 25.93
C SER A 31 19.05 -4.28 27.05
N ARG A 32 19.17 -4.90 28.24
CA ARG A 32 19.94 -4.40 29.38
C ARG A 32 21.43 -4.36 29.09
N ASN A 33 21.94 -5.38 28.40
CA ASN A 33 23.35 -5.48 27.98
C ASN A 33 23.70 -4.61 26.75
N LYS A 34 22.83 -3.65 26.37
CA LYS A 34 22.98 -2.77 25.19
C LYS A 34 23.14 -3.52 23.86
N GLN A 35 22.79 -4.80 23.84
CA GLN A 35 22.79 -5.67 22.67
C GLN A 35 21.52 -5.46 21.83
N HIS A 36 21.30 -4.22 21.40
CA HIS A 36 20.02 -3.77 20.82
C HIS A 36 19.56 -4.57 19.60
N LYS A 37 20.48 -5.01 18.73
CA LYS A 37 20.15 -5.82 17.55
C LYS A 37 19.62 -7.20 17.96
N GLN A 38 20.30 -7.86 18.91
CA GLN A 38 19.90 -9.19 19.42
C GLN A 38 18.58 -9.09 20.20
N ALA A 39 18.39 -8.03 20.99
CA ALA A 39 17.13 -7.75 21.68
C ALA A 39 15.96 -7.64 20.69
N ILE A 40 16.11 -6.85 19.62
CA ILE A 40 15.08 -6.73 18.58
C ILE A 40 14.77 -8.09 17.94
N THR A 41 15.79 -8.89 17.63
CA THR A 41 15.60 -10.22 17.04
C THR A 41 14.86 -11.15 18.01
N ALA A 42 15.22 -11.18 19.29
CA ALA A 42 14.55 -11.98 20.32
C ALA A 42 13.06 -11.59 20.43
N PHE A 43 12.76 -10.29 20.60
CA PHE A 43 11.39 -9.80 20.70
C PHE A 43 10.57 -10.02 19.42
N LYS A 44 11.18 -9.94 18.23
CA LYS A 44 10.50 -10.25 16.96
C LYS A 44 10.10 -11.72 16.84
N ARG A 45 10.88 -12.65 17.42
CA ARG A 45 10.50 -14.07 17.48
C ARG A 45 9.36 -14.32 18.46
N LEU A 46 9.28 -13.53 19.54
CA LEU A 46 8.21 -13.63 20.54
C LEU A 46 6.85 -13.13 20.05
N LEU A 47 6.81 -12.04 19.27
CA LEU A 47 5.55 -11.46 18.77
C LEU A 47 4.59 -12.44 18.07
N PRO A 48 5.01 -13.27 17.09
CA PRO A 48 4.10 -14.21 16.45
C PRO A 48 3.56 -15.26 17.42
N LYS A 49 4.36 -15.68 18.42
CA LYS A 49 3.90 -16.61 19.47
C LYS A 49 2.80 -15.96 20.32
N LEU A 50 3.00 -14.72 20.77
CA LEU A 50 1.97 -13.96 21.49
C LEU A 50 0.69 -13.73 20.66
N LYS A 51 0.84 -13.50 19.35
CA LYS A 51 -0.30 -13.35 18.44
C LYS A 51 -1.08 -14.66 18.29
N ALA A 52 -0.38 -15.79 18.16
CA ALA A 52 -1.00 -17.11 18.10
C ALA A 52 -1.74 -17.44 19.41
N THR A 53 -1.10 -17.22 20.57
CA THR A 53 -1.74 -17.39 21.88
C THR A 53 -2.95 -16.47 22.05
N GLN A 54 -2.89 -15.23 21.54
CA GLN A 54 -4.05 -14.33 21.54
C GLN A 54 -5.20 -14.88 20.71
N GLN A 55 -4.94 -15.41 19.52
CA GLN A 55 -5.97 -15.94 18.62
C GLN A 55 -6.73 -17.14 19.21
N GLN A 56 -6.15 -17.84 20.18
CA GLN A 56 -6.80 -18.90 20.95
C GLN A 56 -7.75 -18.37 22.04
N ARG A 57 -7.76 -17.05 22.30
CA ARG A 57 -8.65 -16.41 23.29
C ARG A 57 -9.86 -15.79 22.60
N THR A 58 -10.97 -15.71 23.32
CA THR A 58 -12.18 -15.05 22.82
C THR A 58 -11.95 -13.54 22.69
N LYS A 59 -12.18 -13.01 21.48
CA LYS A 59 -11.97 -11.59 21.19
C LYS A 59 -12.81 -10.69 22.10
N GLY A 60 -12.18 -9.65 22.66
CA GLY A 60 -12.83 -8.68 23.55
C GLY A 60 -12.89 -9.08 25.02
N THR A 61 -12.46 -10.30 25.37
CA THR A 61 -12.34 -10.71 26.78
C THR A 61 -11.11 -10.08 27.45
N LYS A 62 -11.06 -10.10 28.78
CA LYS A 62 -9.91 -9.65 29.57
C LYS A 62 -8.62 -10.33 29.10
N ASP A 63 -8.64 -11.65 28.89
CA ASP A 63 -7.47 -12.42 28.44
C ASP A 63 -6.97 -11.99 27.06
N TRP A 64 -7.88 -11.74 26.12
CA TRP A 64 -7.54 -11.20 24.81
C TRP A 64 -6.82 -9.85 24.91
N HIS A 65 -7.28 -8.98 25.80
CA HIS A 65 -6.68 -7.68 26.03
C HIS A 65 -5.36 -7.77 26.82
N ILE A 66 -5.21 -8.73 27.75
CA ILE A 66 -3.93 -9.02 28.40
C ILE A 66 -2.88 -9.42 27.36
N MET A 67 -3.24 -10.27 26.39
CA MET A 67 -2.32 -10.59 25.28
C MET A 67 -1.99 -9.38 24.40
N THR A 68 -2.96 -8.48 24.18
CA THR A 68 -2.73 -7.20 23.50
C THR A 68 -1.74 -6.31 24.27
N LEU A 69 -1.84 -6.28 25.60
CA LEU A 69 -0.91 -5.56 26.48
C LEU A 69 0.50 -6.17 26.44
N GLY A 70 0.63 -7.50 26.49
CA GLY A 70 1.91 -8.19 26.35
C GLY A 70 2.59 -7.89 25.00
N GLN A 71 1.84 -7.93 23.90
CA GLN A 71 2.36 -7.53 22.59
C GLN A 71 2.77 -6.05 22.55
N SER A 72 2.00 -5.17 23.17
CA SER A 72 2.31 -3.73 23.24
C SER A 72 3.61 -3.47 24.00
N ASP A 73 3.87 -4.23 25.07
CA ASP A 73 5.13 -4.17 25.83
C ASP A 73 6.33 -4.65 25.02
N VAL A 74 6.20 -5.79 24.34
CA VAL A 74 7.23 -6.31 23.42
C VAL A 74 7.51 -5.30 22.30
N LEU A 75 6.48 -4.70 21.71
CA LEU A 75 6.63 -3.64 20.72
C LEU A 75 7.31 -2.40 21.31
N TYR A 76 7.04 -2.02 22.56
CA TYR A 76 7.75 -0.93 23.21
C TYR A 76 9.25 -1.19 23.24
N HIS A 77 9.67 -2.39 23.66
CA HIS A 77 11.10 -2.74 23.68
C HIS A 77 11.71 -2.76 22.28
N ILE A 78 11.01 -3.27 21.27
CA ILE A 78 11.46 -3.20 19.88
C ILE A 78 11.64 -1.75 19.43
N GLY A 79 10.63 -0.90 19.63
CA GLY A 79 10.66 0.51 19.24
C GLY A 79 11.76 1.29 19.97
N TYR A 80 11.95 1.03 21.26
CA TYR A 80 13.02 1.62 22.07
C TYR A 80 14.40 1.20 21.59
N ASN A 81 14.65 -0.10 21.37
CA ASN A 81 15.94 -0.58 20.86
C ASN A 81 16.22 -0.06 19.43
N GLN A 82 15.19 0.04 18.56
CA GLN A 82 15.33 0.67 17.24
C GLN A 82 15.68 2.16 17.36
N TRP A 83 15.10 2.85 18.35
CA TRP A 83 15.42 4.24 18.65
C TRP A 83 16.88 4.41 19.04
N GLN A 84 17.42 3.53 19.89
CA GLN A 84 18.84 3.51 20.27
C GLN A 84 19.76 3.26 19.06
N LEU A 85 19.35 2.38 18.14
CA LEU A 85 20.07 2.11 16.89
C LEU A 85 19.92 3.21 15.81
N LYS A 86 19.39 4.40 16.16
CA LYS A 86 19.10 5.51 15.23
C LYS A 86 18.15 5.11 14.07
N GLN A 87 17.42 4.01 14.17
CA GLN A 87 16.44 3.57 13.17
C GLN A 87 15.09 4.27 13.38
N ARG A 88 15.11 5.62 13.37
CA ARG A 88 13.97 6.48 13.77
C ARG A 88 12.66 6.14 13.06
N ARG A 89 12.70 5.90 11.75
CA ARG A 89 11.50 5.53 10.94
C ARG A 89 10.83 4.26 11.46
N ARG A 90 11.62 3.19 11.65
CA ARG A 90 11.13 1.90 12.16
C ARG A 90 10.60 2.00 13.58
N ALA A 91 11.29 2.77 14.42
CA ALA A 91 10.85 3.03 15.79
C ALA A 91 9.48 3.73 15.80
N CYS A 92 9.31 4.76 14.98
CA CYS A 92 8.04 5.47 14.85
C CYS A 92 6.90 4.61 14.31
N GLU A 93 7.18 3.75 13.33
CA GLU A 93 6.20 2.75 12.86
C GLU A 93 5.76 1.82 13.99
N THR A 94 6.71 1.39 14.84
CA THR A 94 6.43 0.52 15.97
C THR A 94 5.62 1.24 17.04
N PHE A 95 5.96 2.48 17.38
CA PHE A 95 5.18 3.30 18.32
C PHE A 95 3.77 3.60 17.80
N PHE A 96 3.59 3.78 16.50
CA PHE A 96 2.27 3.92 15.88
C PHE A 96 1.41 2.67 16.08
N ARG A 97 1.98 1.47 15.92
CA ARG A 97 1.29 0.21 16.19
C ARG A 97 0.84 0.12 17.64
N ILE A 98 1.69 0.52 18.59
CA ILE A 98 1.33 0.59 20.02
C ILE A 98 0.15 1.53 20.25
N GLN A 99 0.11 2.71 19.62
CA GLN A 99 -1.03 3.63 19.76
C GLN A 99 -2.34 3.00 19.26
N LYS A 100 -2.31 2.28 18.13
CA LYS A 100 -3.48 1.54 17.62
C LYS A 100 -3.93 0.45 18.59
N MET A 101 -2.99 -0.32 19.12
CA MET A 101 -3.31 -1.38 20.09
C MET A 101 -3.89 -0.78 21.37
N ARG A 102 -3.29 0.29 21.90
CA ARG A 102 -3.80 1.00 23.07
C ARG A 102 -5.21 1.55 22.87
N ALA A 103 -5.53 2.06 21.68
CA ALA A 103 -6.88 2.54 21.35
C ALA A 103 -7.94 1.41 21.38
N SER A 104 -7.54 0.15 21.24
CA SER A 104 -8.44 -1.02 21.33
C SER A 104 -8.63 -1.56 22.74
N LEU A 105 -7.90 -1.05 23.74
CA LEU A 105 -7.99 -1.51 25.12
C LEU A 105 -9.13 -0.79 25.87
N PRO A 106 -9.88 -1.48 26.76
CA PRO A 106 -10.89 -0.84 27.59
C PRO A 106 -10.24 0.07 28.63
N LYS A 107 -10.85 1.23 28.95
CA LYS A 107 -10.26 2.23 29.86
C LYS A 107 -9.84 1.68 31.23
N SER A 108 -10.48 0.62 31.71
CA SER A 108 -10.19 -0.06 32.98
C SER A 108 -8.94 -0.97 32.95
N TRP A 109 -8.26 -1.13 31.81
CA TRP A 109 -7.14 -2.07 31.71
C TRP A 109 -6.00 -1.82 32.72
N SER A 110 -5.83 -0.56 33.15
CA SER A 110 -4.79 -0.18 34.11
C SER A 110 -5.02 -0.75 35.52
N THR A 111 -6.23 -1.20 35.86
CA THR A 111 -6.53 -1.79 37.18
C THR A 111 -6.40 -3.31 37.21
N TRP A 112 -6.09 -3.96 36.09
CA TRP A 112 -6.13 -5.43 35.97
C TRP A 112 -4.96 -6.20 36.58
N GLY A 113 -4.06 -5.54 37.32
CA GLY A 113 -2.90 -6.18 37.93
C GLY A 113 -1.83 -6.64 36.93
N VAL A 114 -1.71 -5.95 35.78
CA VAL A 114 -0.59 -6.17 34.85
C VAL A 114 0.72 -5.63 35.43
N HIS A 115 1.86 -5.96 34.81
CA HIS A 115 3.18 -5.52 35.26
C HIS A 115 3.20 -4.02 35.60
N PRO A 116 3.69 -3.61 36.80
CA PRO A 116 3.53 -2.24 37.32
C PRO A 116 4.17 -1.16 36.42
N ASP A 117 5.28 -1.47 35.77
CA ASP A 117 5.94 -0.53 34.84
C ASP A 117 5.25 -0.36 33.48
N LEU A 118 4.31 -1.23 33.11
CA LEU A 118 3.73 -1.23 31.77
C LEU A 118 3.04 0.11 31.42
N PRO A 119 2.20 0.70 32.29
CA PRO A 119 1.62 2.02 32.05
C PRO A 119 2.68 3.10 31.79
N ALA A 120 3.78 3.11 32.55
CA ALA A 120 4.87 4.07 32.37
C ALA A 120 5.56 3.89 31.01
N ARG A 121 5.82 2.63 30.60
CA ARG A 121 6.40 2.31 29.28
C ARG A 121 5.49 2.74 28.13
N LEU A 122 4.19 2.48 28.22
CA LEU A 122 3.22 2.90 27.19
C LEU A 122 3.06 4.43 27.14
N LYS A 123 3.09 5.12 28.28
CA LYS A 123 3.10 6.59 28.35
C LYS A 123 4.37 7.17 27.70
N ARG A 124 5.54 6.56 27.95
CA ARG A 124 6.80 6.93 27.29
C ARG A 124 6.75 6.70 25.78
N ALA A 125 6.20 5.57 25.33
CA ALA A 125 5.99 5.29 23.90
C ALA A 125 5.12 6.37 23.24
N GLN A 126 4.04 6.79 23.91
CA GLN A 126 3.17 7.86 23.45
C GLN A 126 3.89 9.20 23.37
N SER A 127 4.65 9.57 24.40
CA SER A 127 5.44 10.81 24.40
C SER A 127 6.47 10.86 23.26
N LEU A 128 7.19 9.75 23.03
CA LEU A 128 8.13 9.64 21.90
C LEU A 128 7.41 9.77 20.56
N PHE A 129 6.25 9.12 20.44
CA PHE A 129 5.41 9.18 19.26
C PHE A 129 4.92 10.60 18.96
N THR A 130 4.34 11.29 19.94
CA THR A 130 3.76 12.62 19.72
C THR A 130 4.82 13.69 19.49
N SER A 131 5.94 13.63 20.22
CA SER A 131 6.94 14.69 20.20
C SER A 131 7.87 14.59 18.99
N TYR A 132 8.33 13.39 18.66
CA TYR A 132 9.40 13.22 17.67
C TYR A 132 8.94 12.63 16.34
N CYS A 133 7.97 11.72 16.33
CA CYS A 133 7.59 11.05 15.09
C CYS A 133 6.97 11.96 14.02
N PRO A 134 6.28 13.07 14.33
CA PRO A 134 5.90 14.08 13.33
C PRO A 134 7.09 14.67 12.56
N LEU A 135 8.26 14.73 13.20
CA LEU A 135 9.47 15.33 12.63
C LEU A 135 10.22 14.39 11.69
N ILE A 136 10.01 13.08 11.79
CA ILE A 136 10.72 12.08 10.97
C ILE A 136 10.10 11.98 9.57
N PRO A 137 10.87 12.20 8.48
CA PRO A 137 10.36 12.09 7.12
C PRO A 137 10.24 10.63 6.65
N SER A 138 9.36 10.41 5.67
CA SER A 138 9.33 9.22 4.82
C SER A 138 10.31 9.38 3.66
N HIS A 139 10.77 8.26 3.08
CA HIS A 139 11.69 8.27 1.93
C HIS A 139 10.99 7.70 0.70
N ILE A 140 11.21 8.33 -0.45
CA ILE A 140 10.81 7.81 -1.75
C ILE A 140 12.04 7.68 -2.62
N THR A 141 12.16 6.55 -3.31
CA THR A 141 13.15 6.33 -4.37
C THR A 141 12.42 6.16 -5.68
N PHE A 142 12.75 7.01 -6.65
CA PHE A 142 12.16 6.97 -7.99
C PHE A 142 13.07 6.17 -8.93
N HIS A 143 12.46 5.21 -9.62
CA HIS A 143 13.10 4.44 -10.69
C HIS A 143 12.40 4.81 -11.99
N VAL A 144 12.99 5.74 -12.75
CA VAL A 144 12.38 6.30 -13.95
C VAL A 144 13.04 5.76 -15.22
N SER A 145 12.22 5.40 -16.20
CA SER A 145 12.64 5.04 -17.55
C SER A 145 11.92 5.95 -18.56
N PRO A 146 12.65 6.68 -19.43
CA PRO A 146 14.08 6.60 -19.75
C PRO A 146 15.01 7.32 -18.75
N LYS A 147 16.32 7.00 -18.78
CA LYS A 147 17.35 7.56 -17.87
C LYS A 147 17.48 9.09 -17.90
N ARG A 148 17.18 9.74 -19.03
CA ARG A 148 17.23 11.21 -19.20
C ARG A 148 15.98 11.94 -18.67
N ALA A 149 15.04 11.21 -18.07
CA ALA A 149 13.85 11.82 -17.49
C ALA A 149 14.21 12.62 -16.22
N TYR A 150 13.46 13.68 -15.98
CA TYR A 150 13.48 14.44 -14.73
C TYR A 150 12.10 14.42 -14.07
N ILE A 151 12.10 14.66 -12.75
CA ILE A 151 10.90 14.64 -11.92
C ILE A 151 10.66 16.04 -11.39
N GLU A 152 9.43 16.49 -11.46
CA GLU A 152 8.95 17.71 -10.83
C GLU A 152 7.91 17.37 -9.76
N LEU A 153 8.00 18.04 -8.62
CA LEU A 153 7.08 17.92 -7.50
C LEU A 153 6.16 19.14 -7.45
N LYS A 154 4.85 18.92 -7.32
CA LYS A 154 3.88 20.00 -7.11
C LYS A 154 3.95 20.49 -5.66
N ARG A 155 4.35 21.74 -5.44
CA ARG A 155 4.39 22.38 -4.12
C ARG A 155 3.79 23.78 -4.19
N LYS A 156 2.75 24.03 -3.38
CA LYS A 156 2.03 25.33 -3.36
C LYS A 156 1.63 25.81 -4.77
N GLY A 157 1.09 24.90 -5.59
CA GLY A 157 0.67 25.19 -6.96
C GLY A 157 1.78 25.28 -8.01
N ARG A 158 3.05 25.32 -7.61
CA ARG A 158 4.21 25.40 -8.53
C ARG A 158 4.87 24.04 -8.72
N TRP A 159 5.41 23.81 -9.90
CA TRP A 159 6.22 22.63 -10.21
C TRP A 159 7.68 22.92 -9.89
N LEU A 160 8.28 22.11 -9.00
CA LEU A 160 9.67 22.23 -8.60
C LEU A 160 10.44 21.00 -9.07
N ARG A 161 11.45 21.20 -9.91
CA ARG A 161 12.33 20.12 -10.37
C ARG A 161 13.13 19.55 -9.20
N LEU A 162 13.08 18.23 -9.04
CA LEU A 162 13.91 17.52 -8.07
C LEU A 162 15.33 17.36 -8.62
N SER A 163 16.32 17.64 -7.78
CA SER A 163 17.74 17.41 -8.11
C SER A 163 18.10 15.92 -8.04
N ASN A 164 17.52 15.19 -7.10
CA ASN A 164 17.83 13.79 -6.82
C ASN A 164 16.63 12.87 -7.07
N MET A 165 16.92 11.61 -7.44
CA MET A 165 15.91 10.55 -7.56
C MET A 165 15.42 10.02 -6.20
N THR A 166 15.91 10.58 -5.10
CA THR A 166 15.47 10.29 -3.74
C THR A 166 14.87 11.54 -3.11
N LEU A 167 13.71 11.38 -2.48
CA LEU A 167 12.99 12.46 -1.83
C LEU A 167 12.69 12.09 -0.38
N GLN A 168 13.05 12.97 0.54
CA GLN A 168 12.60 12.92 1.93
C GLN A 168 11.45 13.90 2.12
N THR A 169 10.34 13.41 2.65
CA THR A 169 9.14 14.25 2.84
C THR A 169 8.33 13.85 4.06
N LYS A 170 7.67 14.82 4.67
CA LYS A 170 6.72 14.62 5.77
C LYS A 170 5.28 14.46 5.26
N GLN A 171 5.03 14.77 3.99
CA GLN A 171 3.69 14.72 3.40
C GLN A 171 3.27 13.28 3.13
N THR A 172 1.98 13.01 3.30
CA THR A 172 1.38 11.69 3.07
C THR A 172 0.86 11.49 1.66
N SER A 173 0.80 12.56 0.87
CA SER A 173 0.41 12.54 -0.54
C SER A 173 1.25 13.53 -1.30
N LEU A 174 1.72 13.13 -2.48
CA LEU A 174 2.57 13.95 -3.36
C LEU A 174 2.09 13.83 -4.79
N THR A 175 1.87 14.94 -5.47
CA THR A 175 1.65 14.94 -6.92
C THR A 175 2.96 15.23 -7.62
N ILE A 176 3.40 14.29 -8.45
CA ILE A 176 4.61 14.42 -9.25
C ILE A 176 4.27 14.46 -10.73
N ARG A 177 5.13 15.12 -11.50
CA ARG A 177 5.13 15.12 -12.96
C ARG A 177 6.49 14.65 -13.44
N VAL A 178 6.53 13.65 -14.31
CA VAL A 178 7.75 13.08 -14.86
C VAL A 178 7.82 13.41 -16.34
N MET A 179 8.94 13.96 -16.77
CA MET A 179 9.12 14.48 -18.13
C MET A 179 10.43 13.99 -18.72
N ALA A 180 10.43 13.73 -20.03
CA ALA A 180 11.64 13.42 -20.79
C ALA A 180 11.44 13.86 -22.25
N SER A 181 12.53 14.20 -22.93
CA SER A 181 12.50 14.51 -24.36
C SER A 181 11.94 13.33 -25.17
N PHE A 182 11.09 13.61 -26.17
CA PHE A 182 10.43 12.62 -27.03
C PHE A 182 9.48 11.64 -26.30
N HIS A 183 9.04 11.98 -25.09
CA HIS A 183 8.10 11.19 -24.30
C HIS A 183 6.93 12.05 -23.83
N LEU A 184 5.77 11.42 -23.64
CA LEU A 184 4.60 12.09 -23.05
C LEU A 184 4.82 12.27 -21.54
N PRO A 185 4.51 13.45 -20.98
CA PRO A 185 4.62 13.67 -19.55
C PRO A 185 3.64 12.77 -18.79
N ASN A 186 4.07 12.21 -17.66
CA ASN A 186 3.22 11.42 -16.77
C ASN A 186 3.04 12.16 -15.45
N THR A 187 1.79 12.47 -15.09
CA THR A 187 1.44 13.09 -13.80
C THR A 187 0.70 12.07 -12.95
N GLN A 188 1.17 11.83 -11.74
CA GLN A 188 0.53 10.90 -10.82
C GLN A 188 0.62 11.39 -9.38
N THR A 189 -0.41 11.07 -8.60
CA THR A 189 -0.43 11.32 -7.15
C THR A 189 -0.04 10.05 -6.43
N ILE A 190 1.00 10.15 -5.60
CA ILE A 190 1.56 9.04 -4.84
C ILE A 190 1.12 9.17 -3.39
N ALA A 191 0.31 8.22 -2.93
CA ALA A 191 0.08 8.02 -1.50
C ALA A 191 1.36 7.49 -0.84
N LEU A 192 1.80 8.14 0.23
CA LEU A 192 3.00 7.82 0.98
C LEU A 192 2.67 7.68 2.47
N PRO A 193 2.59 6.44 2.99
CA PRO A 193 2.43 6.23 4.43
C PRO A 193 3.57 6.90 5.22
N ARG A 194 3.23 7.42 6.42
CA ARG A 194 4.22 8.00 7.33
C ARG A 194 5.30 6.97 7.70
N TRP A 195 6.55 7.42 7.74
CA TRP A 195 7.75 6.64 8.08
C TRP A 195 8.07 5.46 7.16
N SER A 196 7.44 5.40 5.98
CA SER A 196 7.71 4.33 5.00
C SER A 196 8.90 4.65 4.09
N HIS A 197 9.42 3.59 3.45
CA HIS A 197 10.27 3.70 2.27
C HIS A 197 9.49 3.17 1.09
N LYS A 198 9.22 4.02 0.09
CA LYS A 198 8.49 3.61 -1.11
C LYS A 198 9.37 3.68 -2.34
N HIS A 199 9.43 2.58 -3.10
CA HIS A 199 10.03 2.55 -4.43
C HIS A 199 8.93 2.81 -5.46
N VAL A 200 9.15 3.77 -6.35
CA VAL A 200 8.18 4.17 -7.37
C VAL A 200 8.80 3.98 -8.73
N HIS A 201 8.31 3.00 -9.47
CA HIS A 201 8.74 2.70 -10.83
C HIS A 201 7.85 3.45 -11.82
N ILE A 202 8.45 4.25 -12.69
CA ILE A 202 7.72 5.09 -13.65
C ILE A 202 8.32 4.87 -15.03
N LYS A 203 7.51 4.38 -15.96
CA LYS A 203 7.89 4.22 -17.37
C LYS A 203 7.11 5.22 -18.20
N LEU A 204 7.83 6.12 -18.89
CA LEU A 204 7.21 7.07 -19.81
C LEU A 204 6.91 6.39 -21.16
N ARG A 205 5.81 6.81 -21.78
CA ARG A 205 5.46 6.41 -23.15
C ARG A 205 6.15 7.34 -24.15
N LYS A 206 6.70 6.79 -25.23
CA LYS A 206 7.26 7.59 -26.32
C LYS A 206 6.14 8.44 -26.95
N ALA A 207 6.44 9.69 -27.26
CA ALA A 207 5.53 10.53 -28.02
C ALA A 207 5.39 9.97 -29.46
N PRO A 208 4.20 10.04 -30.08
CA PRO A 208 4.03 9.62 -31.46
C PRO A 208 4.95 10.46 -32.35
N LYS A 209 5.66 9.80 -33.28
CA LYS A 209 6.36 10.52 -34.33
C LYS A 209 5.31 11.14 -35.23
N ILE A 210 5.24 12.47 -35.29
CA ILE A 210 4.43 13.15 -36.30
C ILE A 210 5.11 12.86 -37.64
N VAL A 211 4.62 11.84 -38.34
CA VAL A 211 5.03 11.60 -39.73
C VAL A 211 4.37 12.71 -40.53
N ALA A 212 5.18 13.63 -41.07
CA ALA A 212 4.67 14.63 -42.00
C ALA A 212 3.91 13.88 -43.10
N ARG A 213 2.59 14.10 -43.15
CA ARG A 213 1.74 13.49 -44.18
C ARG A 213 2.32 13.96 -45.51
N ARG A 214 2.95 13.03 -46.26
CA ARG A 214 3.38 13.33 -47.62
C ARG A 214 2.17 13.93 -48.32
N GLN A 215 2.32 15.15 -48.84
CA GLN A 215 1.28 15.72 -49.68
C GLN A 215 0.98 14.67 -50.76
N PRO A 216 -0.31 14.36 -51.01
CA PRO A 216 -0.63 13.43 -52.09
C PRO A 216 0.07 13.95 -53.35
N PRO A 217 0.72 13.07 -54.14
CA PRO A 217 1.34 13.50 -55.37
C PRO A 217 0.31 14.30 -56.16
N LYS A 218 0.71 15.48 -56.66
CA LYS A 218 -0.17 16.30 -57.51
C LYS A 218 -0.74 15.37 -58.57
N ARG A 219 -2.06 15.12 -58.52
CA ARG A 219 -2.73 14.32 -59.54
C ARG A 219 -2.39 14.99 -60.87
N LEU A 220 -1.74 14.25 -61.77
CA LEU A 220 -1.55 14.72 -63.14
C LEU A 220 -2.94 15.09 -63.68
N PRO A 221 -3.10 16.23 -64.39
CA PRO A 221 -4.37 16.58 -64.98
C PRO A 221 -4.82 15.40 -65.85
N VAL A 222 -5.95 14.80 -65.48
CA VAL A 222 -6.57 13.76 -66.30
C VAL A 222 -6.90 14.43 -67.63
N ALA A 223 -6.22 14.02 -68.71
CA ALA A 223 -6.55 14.49 -70.04
C ALA A 223 -8.04 14.22 -70.28
N LYS A 224 -8.82 15.28 -70.53
CA LYS A 224 -10.23 15.16 -70.89
C LYS A 224 -10.31 14.26 -72.13
N LYS A 225 -10.90 13.07 -71.98
CA LYS A 225 -11.20 12.22 -73.14
C LYS A 225 -12.22 12.95 -74.01
N PRO A 226 -12.05 12.95 -75.35
CA PRO A 226 -13.05 13.52 -76.24
C PRO A 226 -14.35 12.74 -76.13
N ASP A 227 -15.43 13.49 -75.99
CA ASP A 227 -16.79 13.00 -75.90
C ASP A 227 -17.25 12.59 -77.32
N TYR A 228 -17.17 11.30 -77.63
CA TYR A 228 -17.75 10.73 -78.83
C TYR A 228 -19.00 9.95 -78.45
N GLY A 229 -20.09 10.69 -78.27
CA GLY A 229 -21.42 10.11 -78.17
C GLY A 229 -21.98 9.79 -79.54
N TRP A 230 -22.05 8.52 -79.92
CA TRP A 230 -23.16 7.91 -80.70
C TRP A 230 -22.87 6.44 -81.12
N VAL A 231 -23.92 5.59 -81.00
CA VAL A 231 -24.19 4.24 -81.57
C VAL A 231 -23.33 3.05 -81.03
N VAL A 232 -23.83 1.85 -80.70
CA VAL A 232 -25.01 1.06 -81.10
C VAL A 232 -25.44 0.13 -79.94
N TRP A 233 -26.75 -0.07 -79.82
CA TRP A 233 -27.48 -1.02 -78.97
C TRP A 233 -27.38 -2.48 -79.45
N VAL A 234 -28.01 -3.41 -78.70
CA VAL A 234 -28.21 -4.86 -78.94
C VAL A 234 -27.12 -5.72 -78.26
N GLY A 235 -27.41 -6.65 -77.35
CA GLY A 235 -28.66 -7.12 -76.78
C GLY A 235 -28.40 -8.40 -75.95
N VAL A 236 -29.23 -8.59 -74.93
CA VAL A 236 -29.65 -9.87 -74.30
C VAL A 236 -28.58 -10.77 -73.65
N GLY A 237 -28.81 -11.08 -72.37
CA GLY A 237 -28.29 -12.31 -71.76
C GLY A 237 -28.24 -12.26 -70.24
N ALA A 238 -29.17 -12.95 -69.60
CA ALA A 238 -29.33 -13.08 -68.15
C ALA A 238 -28.07 -13.54 -67.40
N VAL A 239 -28.04 -13.33 -66.07
CA VAL A 239 -27.87 -14.38 -65.03
C VAL A 239 -27.49 -13.75 -63.66
N ILE A 240 -28.44 -13.83 -62.73
CA ILE A 240 -28.34 -14.41 -61.37
C ILE A 240 -27.35 -13.78 -60.34
N VAL A 241 -27.97 -13.22 -59.29
CA VAL A 241 -27.73 -13.41 -57.83
C VAL A 241 -26.32 -13.13 -57.29
N GLY A 242 -26.25 -12.17 -56.36
CA GLY A 242 -25.18 -12.08 -55.39
C GLY A 242 -25.31 -10.81 -54.54
N GLY A 243 -25.86 -10.95 -53.33
CA GLY A 243 -26.26 -9.83 -52.49
C GLY A 243 -25.13 -8.93 -51.96
N GLY A 244 -25.52 -7.79 -51.39
CA GLY A 244 -24.61 -6.99 -50.58
C GLY A 244 -25.05 -5.56 -50.30
N VAL A 245 -25.77 -5.37 -49.18
CA VAL A 245 -25.63 -4.26 -48.21
C VAL A 245 -25.96 -2.82 -48.65
N THR A 246 -27.07 -2.29 -48.12
CA THR A 246 -27.21 -0.87 -47.66
C THR A 246 -28.26 -0.81 -46.55
N THR A 247 -27.85 -0.79 -45.27
CA THR A 247 -27.81 0.40 -44.38
C THR A 247 -29.10 1.21 -44.25
N ALA A 248 -29.78 1.08 -43.11
CA ALA A 248 -30.47 2.17 -42.42
C ALA A 248 -30.49 1.81 -40.91
N LEU A 249 -29.62 2.34 -40.07
CA LEU A 249 -29.71 3.62 -39.34
C LEU A 249 -30.93 3.74 -38.40
N VAL A 250 -30.58 3.97 -37.13
CA VAL A 250 -31.36 4.58 -36.04
C VAL A 250 -32.43 3.72 -35.36
N LEU A 251 -32.05 3.14 -34.22
CA LEU A 251 -32.90 3.19 -33.04
C LEU A 251 -32.08 3.62 -31.82
N THR A 252 -32.49 4.78 -31.32
CA THR A 252 -32.24 5.36 -30.01
C THR A 252 -32.48 4.36 -28.88
N ALA A 253 -31.54 4.27 -27.92
CA ALA A 253 -31.85 3.80 -26.57
C ALA A 253 -30.98 4.55 -25.56
N LYS A 254 -31.61 5.55 -24.96
CA LYS A 254 -31.25 6.19 -23.71
C LYS A 254 -31.66 5.22 -22.60
N THR A 255 -30.69 4.64 -21.88
CA THR A 255 -30.99 3.95 -20.63
C THR A 255 -29.86 4.14 -19.64
N ASN A 256 -30.22 4.85 -18.57
CA ASN A 256 -29.50 4.91 -17.31
C ASN A 256 -29.14 3.50 -16.86
N ASN A 257 -27.87 3.27 -16.55
CA ASN A 257 -27.50 2.26 -15.58
C ASN A 257 -26.53 2.87 -14.58
N HIS A 258 -27.11 3.23 -13.44
CA HIS A 258 -26.44 3.29 -12.15
C HIS A 258 -25.66 1.98 -11.97
N ILE A 259 -24.34 2.03 -12.09
CA ILE A 259 -23.47 1.01 -11.49
C ILE A 259 -23.26 1.48 -10.05
N VAL A 260 -24.11 0.97 -9.16
CA VAL A 260 -23.85 0.89 -7.73
C VAL A 260 -22.64 -0.04 -7.58
N SER A 261 -21.46 0.55 -7.36
CA SER A 261 -20.32 -0.19 -6.85
C SER A 261 -20.56 -0.46 -5.36
N LYS A 262 -21.17 -1.62 -5.07
CA LYS A 262 -21.00 -2.30 -3.78
C LYS A 262 -19.63 -2.96 -3.86
N ASP A 263 -18.64 -2.35 -3.20
CA ASP A 263 -17.52 -3.06 -2.56
C ASP A 263 -16.70 -2.05 -1.72
N ASN A 264 -17.28 -1.64 -0.59
CA ASN A 264 -16.52 -1.13 0.53
C ASN A 264 -16.25 -2.29 1.49
N GLN A 265 -15.32 -3.17 1.12
CA GLN A 265 -14.68 -4.07 2.07
C GLN A 265 -13.33 -3.44 2.45
N PRO A 266 -13.15 -2.95 3.69
CA PRO A 266 -11.85 -2.44 4.11
C PRO A 266 -10.81 -3.57 4.06
N PRO A 267 -9.56 -3.29 3.64
CA PRO A 267 -8.53 -4.31 3.62
C PRO A 267 -8.32 -4.86 5.03
N LYS A 268 -8.43 -6.19 5.17
CA LYS A 268 -7.96 -6.93 6.34
C LYS A 268 -6.46 -6.65 6.48
N LEU A 269 -6.13 -5.72 7.38
CA LEU A 269 -4.77 -5.47 7.83
C LEU A 269 -4.38 -6.59 8.79
N TRP A 270 -3.51 -7.48 8.31
CA TRP A 270 -2.83 -8.50 9.09
C TRP A 270 -1.79 -7.90 10.05
#